data_AF-A0A9P6WL25-F1
#
_entry.id   AF-A0A9P6WL25-F1
#
_cell.length_a   1.000
_cell.length_b   1.000
_cell.length_c   1.000
_cell.angle_alpha   90.00
_cell.angle_beta   90.00
_cell.angle_gamma   90.00
#
_symmetry.space_group_name_H-M   'P 1'
#
loop_
_entity.id
_entity.type
_entity.pdbx_description
1 polymer ?
#
loop_
_entity_poly.entity_id
_entity_poly.type
_entity_poly.pdbx_seq_one_letter_code
_entity_poly.pdbx_strand_id
1 'polypeptide(L)'
;MPPVQQVQVQYQQPSLFDKMKMGFLMVGAVSGFVFGGYAILKNGAPNGVVNTLGQYILGSGAFFGMFMSVGSIIRSEDIEYSNLGKPGNFAELRAKMMAKHLINMENIKKNL
;
A
#
# COMPACT_ATOMS: atom_id res chain seq x y z
N MET A 1 32.47 -17.06 7.76
CA MET A 1 31.82 -15.92 7.08
C MET A 1 30.86 -15.26 8.08
N PRO A 2 30.98 -13.94 8.34
CA PRO A 2 30.16 -13.25 9.34
C PRO A 2 28.69 -13.23 8.92
N PRO A 3 27.73 -13.34 9.85
CA PRO A 3 26.31 -13.34 9.54
C PRO A 3 25.93 -11.98 8.94
N VAL A 4 25.41 -12.01 7.71
CA VAL A 4 24.76 -10.87 7.07
C VAL A 4 23.65 -10.35 7.99
N GLN A 5 23.89 -9.19 8.58
CA GLN A 5 22.88 -8.46 9.34
C GLN A 5 21.78 -8.07 8.35
N GLN A 6 20.65 -8.79 8.42
CA GLN A 6 19.45 -8.38 7.71
C GLN A 6 19.02 -7.06 8.35
N VAL A 7 19.42 -5.95 7.73
CA VAL A 7 18.85 -4.63 7.97
C VAL A 7 17.38 -4.77 7.66
N GLN A 8 16.57 -4.99 8.70
CA GLN A 8 15.12 -4.95 8.63
C GLN A 8 14.78 -3.50 8.34
N VAL A 9 14.75 -3.15 7.05
CA VAL A 9 14.06 -1.95 6.60
C VAL A 9 12.60 -2.20 6.95
N GLN A 10 12.22 -1.76 8.13
CA GLN A 10 10.84 -1.74 8.59
C GLN A 10 10.12 -0.75 7.68
N TYR A 11 9.64 -1.24 6.54
CA TYR A 11 8.68 -0.52 5.72
C TYR A 11 7.45 -0.36 6.60
N GLN A 12 7.38 0.77 7.30
CA GLN A 12 6.19 1.23 7.97
C GLN A 12 5.08 1.19 6.92
N GLN A 13 4.18 0.21 7.04
CA GLN A 13 3.11 0.07 6.08
C GLN A 13 2.36 1.41 6.05
N PRO A 14 2.35 2.12 4.91
CA PRO A 14 1.70 3.41 4.84
C PRO A 14 0.23 3.22 5.21
N SER A 15 -0.30 4.09 6.06
CA SER A 15 -1.71 3.99 6.45
C SER A 15 -2.61 4.10 5.21
N LEU A 16 -3.86 3.66 5.32
CA LEU A 16 -4.86 3.84 4.25
C LEU A 16 -4.95 5.30 3.80
N PHE A 17 -4.83 6.23 4.74
CA PHE A 17 -4.82 7.66 4.44
C PHE A 17 -3.56 8.08 3.68
N ASP A 18 -2.38 7.56 4.06
CA ASP A 18 -1.14 7.82 3.34
C ASP A 18 -1.22 7.27 1.91
N LYS A 19 -1.78 6.07 1.72
CA LYS A 19 -2.01 5.47 0.40
C LYS A 19 -2.97 6.30 -0.45
N MET A 20 -4.06 6.78 0.16
CA MET A 20 -5.03 7.65 -0.52
C MET A 20 -4.36 8.96 -0.97
N LYS A 21 -3.61 9.61 -0.08
CA LYS A 21 -2.90 10.86 -0.39
C LYS A 21 -1.84 10.64 -1.48
N MET A 22 -1.09 9.54 -1.37
CA MET A 22 -0.08 9.19 -2.35
C MET A 22 -0.68 8.91 -3.73
N GLY A 23 -1.82 8.23 -3.77
CA GLY A 23 -2.53 7.95 -5.01
C GLY A 23 -3.19 9.18 -5.62
N PHE A 24 -3.73 10.10 -4.81
CA PHE A 24 -4.21 11.39 -5.29
C PHE A 24 -3.07 12.19 -5.95
N LEU A 25 -1.90 12.22 -5.33
CA LEU A 25 -0.75 12.94 -5.88
C LEU A 25 -0.19 12.27 -7.14
N MET A 26 -0.02 10.95 -7.13
CA MET A 26 0.63 10.26 -8.25
C MET A 26 -0.29 9.98 -9.42
N VAL A 27 -1.54 9.61 -9.15
CA VAL A 27 -2.50 9.25 -10.21
C VAL A 27 -3.41 10.43 -10.48
N GLY A 28 -4.02 11.02 -9.46
CA GLY A 28 -4.90 12.16 -9.60
C GLY A 28 -4.19 13.36 -10.23
N ALA A 29 -3.16 13.89 -9.58
CA ALA A 29 -2.51 15.11 -10.05
C ALA A 29 -1.72 14.92 -11.35
N VAL A 30 -1.02 13.81 -11.55
CA VAL A 30 -0.25 13.57 -12.79
C VAL A 30 -1.18 13.37 -13.99
N SER A 31 -2.23 12.55 -13.87
CA SER A 31 -3.18 12.38 -14.97
C SER A 31 -3.94 13.68 -15.27
N GLY A 32 -4.34 14.42 -14.23
CA GLY A 32 -4.95 15.74 -14.38
C GLY A 32 -4.00 16.75 -15.01
N PHE A 33 -2.69 16.67 -14.74
CA PHE A 33 -1.69 17.51 -15.39
C PHE A 33 -1.49 17.15 -16.87
N VAL A 34 -1.44 15.85 -17.22
CA VAL A 34 -1.27 15.41 -18.60
C VAL A 34 -2.50 15.75 -19.43
N PHE A 35 -3.69 15.37 -18.98
CA PHE A 35 -4.93 15.64 -19.72
C PHE A 35 -5.32 17.12 -19.67
N GLY A 36 -5.12 17.78 -18.54
CA GLY A 36 -5.37 19.22 -18.40
C GLY A 36 -4.37 20.06 -19.18
N GLY A 37 -3.08 19.73 -19.14
CA GLY A 37 -2.05 20.38 -19.94
C GLY A 37 -2.28 20.20 -21.43
N TYR A 38 -2.65 19.00 -21.87
CA TYR A 38 -3.05 18.75 -23.25
C TYR A 38 -4.29 19.55 -23.67
N ALA A 39 -5.32 19.60 -22.82
CA ALA A 39 -6.54 20.36 -23.08
C ALA A 39 -6.26 21.86 -23.19
N ILE A 40 -5.38 22.40 -22.36
CA ILE A 40 -4.95 23.81 -22.39
C ILE A 40 -4.17 24.12 -23.68
N LEU A 41 -3.27 23.24 -24.10
CA LEU A 41 -2.50 23.43 -25.34
C LEU A 41 -3.38 23.35 -26.59
N LYS A 42 -4.39 22.48 -26.58
CA LYS A 42 -5.26 22.24 -27.74
C LYS A 42 -6.41 23.25 -27.86
N ASN A 43 -7.14 23.46 -26.78
CA ASN A 43 -8.38 24.24 -26.78
C ASN A 43 -8.20 25.63 -26.16
N GLY A 44 -7.01 25.96 -25.67
CA GLY A 44 -6.77 27.16 -24.87
C GLY A 44 -7.35 27.03 -23.46
N ALA A 45 -6.97 27.95 -22.59
CA ALA A 45 -7.52 28.07 -21.23
C ALA A 45 -8.41 29.31 -21.13
N PRO A 46 -9.70 29.25 -21.54
CA PRO A 46 -10.59 30.41 -21.55
C PRO A 46 -10.84 31.00 -20.16
N ASN A 47 -10.69 30.20 -19.10
CA ASN A 47 -10.85 30.61 -17.70
C ASN A 47 -9.51 30.68 -16.94
N GLY A 48 -8.39 30.73 -17.66
CA GLY A 48 -7.05 30.74 -17.10
C GLY A 48 -6.46 29.34 -16.86
N VAL A 49 -5.15 29.20 -17.09
CA VAL A 49 -4.40 27.94 -17.05
C VAL A 49 -4.58 27.22 -15.71
N VAL A 50 -4.48 27.94 -14.60
CA VAL A 50 -4.57 27.38 -13.25
C VAL A 50 -5.97 26.83 -12.94
N ASN A 51 -7.02 27.50 -13.42
CA ASN A 51 -8.39 27.07 -13.17
C ASN A 51 -8.74 25.82 -14.00
N THR A 52 -8.38 25.81 -15.29
CA THR A 52 -8.57 24.63 -16.15
C THR A 52 -7.74 23.45 -15.65
N LEU A 53 -6.47 23.65 -15.33
CA LEU A 53 -5.59 22.59 -14.82
C LEU A 53 -6.10 22.07 -13.47
N GLY A 54 -6.52 22.96 -12.58
CA GLY A 54 -7.11 22.61 -11.28
C GLY A 54 -8.39 21.78 -11.42
N GLN A 55 -9.27 22.11 -12.38
CA GLN A 55 -10.47 21.32 -12.68
C GLN A 55 -10.13 19.91 -13.18
N TYR A 56 -9.09 19.77 -14.02
CA TYR A 56 -8.66 18.45 -14.48
C TYR A 56 -8.03 17.64 -13.36
N ILE A 57 -7.20 18.24 -12.50
CA ILE A 57 -6.58 17.59 -11.33
C ILE A 57 -7.63 17.18 -10.29
N LEU A 58 -8.60 18.07 -10.01
CA LEU A 58 -9.70 17.74 -9.10
C LEU A 58 -10.61 16.68 -9.70
N GLY A 59 -10.90 16.76 -11.00
CA GLY A 59 -11.71 15.77 -11.72
C GLY A 59 -11.06 14.39 -11.71
N SER A 60 -9.80 14.28 -12.11
CA SER A 60 -9.05 13.02 -12.07
C SER A 60 -8.87 12.49 -10.65
N GLY A 61 -8.64 13.38 -9.68
CA GLY A 61 -8.59 13.05 -8.26
C GLY A 61 -9.91 12.51 -7.71
N ALA A 62 -11.05 13.04 -8.16
CA ALA A 62 -12.37 12.57 -7.78
C ALA A 62 -12.67 11.17 -8.33
N PHE A 63 -12.38 10.92 -9.61
CA PHE A 63 -12.54 9.57 -10.19
C PHE A 63 -11.59 8.56 -9.54
N PHE A 64 -10.34 8.95 -9.29
CA PHE A 64 -9.40 8.13 -8.54
C PHE A 64 -9.94 7.77 -7.14
N GLY A 65 -10.44 8.76 -6.40
CA GLY A 65 -11.05 8.57 -5.10
C GLY A 65 -12.28 7.66 -5.14
N MET A 66 -13.13 7.79 -6.16
CA MET A 66 -14.30 6.92 -6.36
C MET A 66 -13.88 5.45 -6.56
N PHE A 67 -12.98 5.18 -7.50
CA PHE A 67 -12.53 3.81 -7.76
C PHE A 67 -11.76 3.20 -6.58
N MET A 68 -10.92 3.99 -5.92
CA MET A 68 -10.20 3.53 -4.74
C MET A 68 -11.10 3.34 -3.53
N SER A 69 -12.18 4.10 -3.38
CA SER A 69 -13.15 3.91 -2.30
C SER A 69 -13.89 2.59 -2.46
N VAL A 70 -14.32 2.24 -3.68
CA VAL A 70 -14.95 0.93 -3.94
C VAL A 70 -13.92 -0.20 -3.79
N GLY A 71 -12.72 0.00 -4.33
CA GLY A 71 -11.64 -0.97 -4.25
C GLY A 71 -11.11 -1.18 -2.83
N SER A 72 -11.18 -0.19 -1.94
CA SER A 72 -10.78 -0.35 -0.55
C SER A 72 -11.79 -1.18 0.22
N ILE A 73 -13.10 -1.02 -0.01
CA ILE A 73 -14.14 -1.82 0.64
C ILE A 73 -13.94 -3.30 0.29
N ILE A 74 -13.80 -3.62 -1.00
CA ILE A 74 -13.62 -5.00 -1.48
C ILE A 74 -12.29 -5.61 -1.00
N ARG A 75 -11.22 -4.80 -0.88
CA ARG A 75 -9.92 -5.31 -0.39
C ARG A 75 -9.78 -5.31 1.13
N SER A 76 -10.69 -4.69 1.86
CA SER A 76 -10.63 -4.66 3.33
C SER A 76 -10.91 -6.05 3.91
N GLU A 77 -11.79 -6.82 3.27
CA GLU A 77 -12.10 -8.20 3.66
C GLU A 77 -10.89 -9.14 3.53
N ASP A 78 -10.02 -9.00 2.51
CA ASP A 78 -8.79 -9.82 2.36
C ASP A 78 -7.67 -9.51 3.37
N ILE A 79 -7.57 -8.26 3.83
CA ILE A 79 -6.49 -7.80 4.72
C ILE A 79 -6.67 -8.38 6.14
N GLU A 80 -7.90 -8.61 6.59
CA GLU A 80 -8.19 -9.17 7.90
C GLU A 80 -7.75 -10.65 8.00
N TYR A 81 -8.00 -11.45 6.95
CA TYR A 81 -7.58 -12.86 6.90
C TYR A 81 -6.07 -13.03 6.77
N SER A 82 -5.39 -12.12 6.08
CA SER A 82 -3.93 -12.21 5.87
C SER A 82 -3.10 -11.71 7.07
N ASN A 83 -3.67 -10.88 7.96
CA ASN A 83 -3.00 -10.44 9.19
C ASN A 83 -3.14 -11.42 10.37
N LEU A 84 -4.11 -12.34 10.34
CA LEU A 84 -4.29 -13.34 11.41
C LEU A 84 -3.14 -14.37 11.50
N GLY A 85 -2.32 -14.50 10.46
CA GLY A 85 -1.27 -15.53 10.37
C GLY A 85 0.17 -15.01 10.31
N LYS A 86 0.39 -13.70 10.22
CA LYS A 86 1.71 -13.12 9.97
C LYS A 86 2.28 -12.53 11.27
N PRO A 87 3.18 -13.23 11.98
CA PRO A 87 3.88 -12.63 13.12
C PRO A 87 4.58 -11.36 12.63
N GLY A 88 4.18 -10.22 13.21
CA GLY A 88 4.69 -8.90 12.83
C GLY A 88 6.18 -8.74 13.10
N ASN A 89 6.77 -9.64 13.89
CA ASN A 89 8.17 -9.60 14.25
C ASN A 89 8.86 -10.93 13.92
N PHE A 90 9.96 -10.87 13.17
CA PHE A 90 10.76 -12.05 12.76
C PHE A 90 11.32 -12.81 13.98
N ALA A 91 11.46 -12.12 15.11
CA ALA A 91 11.81 -12.71 16.41
C ALA A 91 10.72 -13.67 16.92
N GLU A 92 9.44 -13.30 16.75
CA GLU A 92 8.31 -14.12 17.19
C GLU A 92 8.10 -15.32 16.25
N LEU A 93 8.31 -15.12 14.94
CA LEU A 93 8.32 -16.21 13.95
C LEU A 93 9.43 -17.24 14.25
N ARG A 94 10.62 -16.77 14.63
CA ARG A 94 11.74 -17.63 15.06
C ARG A 94 11.44 -18.33 16.38
N ALA A 95 10.91 -17.63 17.38
CA ALA A 95 10.54 -18.22 18.67
C ALA A 95 9.47 -19.30 18.49
N LYS A 96 8.45 -19.06 17.66
CA LYS A 96 7.39 -20.02 17.37
C LYS A 96 7.90 -21.23 16.57
N MET A 97 8.83 -21.04 15.64
CA MET A 97 9.49 -22.15 14.93
C MET A 97 10.40 -22.98 15.86
N MET A 98 11.14 -22.34 16.76
CA MET A 98 11.98 -23.04 17.74
C MET A 98 11.12 -23.81 18.75
N ALA A 99 10.07 -23.19 19.28
CA ALA A 99 9.12 -23.86 20.18
C ALA A 99 8.47 -25.07 19.50
N LYS A 100 8.06 -24.94 18.23
CA LYS A 100 7.52 -26.06 17.44
C LYS A 100 8.55 -27.18 17.25
N HIS A 101 9.82 -26.84 17.05
CA HIS A 101 10.89 -27.84 16.91
C HIS A 101 11.17 -28.58 18.22
N LEU A 102 11.16 -27.88 19.36
CA LEU A 102 11.35 -28.48 20.68
C LEU A 102 10.21 -29.45 21.04
N ILE A 103 8.96 -29.06 20.79
CA ILE A 103 7.80 -29.96 21.01
C ILE A 103 7.89 -31.19 20.11
N ASN A 104 8.33 -31.04 18.87
CA ASN A 104 8.54 -32.17 17.96
C ASN A 104 9.65 -33.10 18.46
N MET A 105 10.72 -32.55 19.02
CA MET A 105 11.80 -33.34 19.63
C MET A 105 11.35 -34.06 20.91
N GLU A 106 10.54 -33.42 21.75
CA GLU A 106 9.93 -34.07 22.91
C GLU A 106 9.02 -35.23 22.49
N ASN A 107 8.17 -35.03 21.48
CA ASN A 107 7.30 -36.09 20.97
C ASN A 107 8.07 -37.27 20.36
N ILE A 108 9.17 -37.01 19.64
CA ILE A 108 10.05 -38.08 19.11
C ILE A 108 10.74 -38.82 20.26
N LYS A 109 11.20 -38.11 21.29
CA LYS A 109 11.86 -38.71 22.46
C LYS A 109 10.91 -39.52 23.35
N LYS A 110 9.60 -39.29 23.24
CA LYS A 110 8.54 -40.02 23.95
C LYS A 110 8.00 -41.23 23.17
N ASN A 111 8.28 -41.30 21.86
CA ASN A 111 7.92 -42.41 20.97
C ASN A 111 9.12 -43.31 20.61
N LEU A 112 10.28 -43.10 21.27
CA LEU A 112 11.38 -44.05 21.37
C LEU A 112 11.39 -44.65 22.77
#